data_AF-A0A959P2W9-F1
#
_entry.id   AF-A0A959P2W9-F1
#
_cell.length_a   1.000
_cell.length_b   1.000
_cell.length_c   1.000
_cell.angle_alpha   90.00
_cell.angle_beta   90.00
_cell.angle_gamma   90.00
#
_symmetry.space_group_name_H-M   'P 1'
#
loop_
_entity.id
_entity.type
_entity.pdbx_description
1 polymer ?
#
loop_
_entity_poly.entity_id
_entity_poly.type
_entity_poly.pdbx_seq_one_letter_code
_entity_poly.pdbx_strand_id
1 'polypeptide(L)'
;MIQKLIKYILLFTLLPTIMFAQVGYVPVEDEIYNYLNRMNTLGIIENYNSFEIPKTRKDISGYLIKIYKNREELDIIDLNKLSDFIIEFEYELCTTLEKSESLIPNWDFNYLLNAKDKFLYKYSDLNNTSLFVNFVGKLDYLNQSTDNKNQSSILYRFGGEIRGSLLDKVGFYVNTTNGSFSGDKDLARSFS
;
A
#
# COMPACT_ATOMS: atom_id res chain seq x y z
N MET A 1 -3.64 40.20 33.73
CA MET A 1 -4.28 39.56 32.55
C MET A 1 -3.26 39.23 31.46
N ILE A 2 -2.39 40.17 31.08
CA ILE A 2 -1.33 40.02 30.07
C ILE A 2 -0.35 38.87 30.36
N GLN A 3 0.08 38.68 31.62
CA GLN A 3 0.99 37.58 31.98
C GLN A 3 0.38 36.19 31.80
N LYS A 4 -0.94 36.03 32.02
CA LYS A 4 -1.64 34.76 31.74
C LYS A 4 -1.70 34.52 30.22
N LEU A 5 -1.96 35.57 29.44
CA LEU A 5 -1.99 35.52 27.97
C LEU A 5 -0.62 35.11 27.39
N ILE A 6 0.47 35.71 27.88
CA ILE A 6 1.85 35.36 27.49
C ILE A 6 2.16 33.91 27.84
N LYS A 7 1.70 33.41 29.00
CA LYS A 7 1.90 32.02 29.40
C LYS A 7 1.18 31.02 28.47
N TYR A 8 -0.03 31.36 28.00
CA TYR A 8 -0.75 30.54 27.02
C TYR A 8 -0.12 30.60 25.62
N ILE A 9 0.39 31.76 25.19
CA ILE A 9 1.12 31.92 23.93
C ILE A 9 2.43 31.12 23.97
N LEU A 10 3.19 31.21 25.06
CA LEU A 10 4.44 30.46 25.24
C LEU A 10 4.20 28.94 25.24
N LEU A 11 3.10 28.49 25.85
CA LEU A 11 2.67 27.09 25.86
C LEU A 11 2.31 26.57 24.46
N PHE A 12 1.75 27.43 23.59
CA PHE A 12 1.40 27.06 22.22
C PHE A 12 2.62 27.04 21.29
N THR A 13 3.63 27.89 21.53
CA THR A 13 4.88 27.94 20.74
C THR A 13 5.90 26.85 21.10
N LEU A 14 5.73 26.18 22.24
CA LEU A 14 6.61 25.09 22.70
C LEU A 14 6.19 23.71 22.20
N LEU A 15 5.09 23.60 21.46
CA LEU A 15 4.76 22.35 20.75
C LEU A 15 5.73 22.21 19.58
N PRO A 16 6.62 21.20 19.58
CA PRO A 16 7.55 21.02 18.48
C PRO A 16 6.74 20.77 17.20
N THR A 17 6.92 21.62 16.19
CA THR A 17 6.32 21.52 14.84
C THR A 17 6.99 20.42 14.02
N ILE A 18 7.27 19.27 14.62
CA ILE A 18 7.67 18.09 13.85
C ILE A 18 6.37 17.47 13.36
N MET A 19 5.74 18.15 12.40
CA MET A 19 4.73 17.51 11.57
C MET A 19 5.49 16.51 10.72
N PHE A 20 5.66 15.30 11.24
CA PHE A 20 6.02 14.18 10.40
C PHE A 20 4.90 14.05 9.37
N ALA A 21 5.28 14.09 8.09
CA ALA A 21 4.36 13.76 7.01
C ALA A 21 3.60 12.49 7.40
N GLN A 22 2.27 12.48 7.28
CA GLN A 22 1.51 11.25 7.48
C GLN A 22 1.96 10.28 6.39
N VAL A 23 2.87 9.38 6.74
CA VAL A 23 3.54 8.52 5.78
C VAL A 23 2.50 7.55 5.24
N GLY A 24 2.47 7.34 3.93
CA GLY A 24 1.61 6.33 3.33
C GLY A 24 1.96 4.96 3.90
N TYR A 25 1.05 4.40 4.70
CA TYR A 25 1.17 3.03 5.20
C TYR A 25 0.72 2.05 4.13
N VAL A 26 1.37 0.89 4.07
CA VAL A 26 0.91 -0.22 3.25
C VAL A 26 -0.12 -1.05 4.04
N PRO A 27 -1.26 -1.45 3.45
CA PRO A 27 -2.26 -2.28 4.12
C PRO A 27 -1.67 -3.60 4.61
N VAL A 28 -2.10 -4.05 5.79
CA VAL A 28 -1.59 -5.26 6.47
C VAL A 28 -1.75 -6.53 5.63
N GLU A 29 -2.74 -6.56 4.76
CA GLU A 29 -3.05 -7.70 3.89
C GLU A 29 -2.17 -7.78 2.63
N ASP A 30 -1.30 -6.79 2.41
CA ASP A 30 -0.44 -6.74 1.22
C ASP A 30 0.59 -7.89 1.20
N GLU A 31 0.80 -8.48 0.02
CA GLU A 31 1.71 -9.62 -0.17
C GLU A 31 3.17 -9.25 0.18
N ILE A 32 3.54 -7.97 0.09
CA ILE A 32 4.87 -7.50 0.43
C ILE A 32 5.33 -7.95 1.83
N TYR A 33 4.41 -8.02 2.81
CA TYR A 33 4.79 -8.44 4.16
C TYR A 33 5.18 -9.91 4.24
N ASN A 34 4.51 -10.77 3.47
CA ASN A 34 4.89 -12.18 3.35
C ASN A 34 6.25 -12.31 2.65
N TYR A 35 6.47 -11.52 1.61
CA TYR A 35 7.73 -11.47 0.89
C TYR A 35 8.88 -11.02 1.80
N LEU A 36 8.73 -9.89 2.51
CA LEU A 36 9.74 -9.40 3.46
C LEU A 36 10.02 -10.39 4.59
N ASN A 37 8.99 -11.04 5.13
CA ASN A 37 9.17 -12.06 6.16
C ASN A 37 9.98 -13.27 5.64
N ARG A 38 9.72 -13.70 4.40
CA ARG A 38 10.50 -14.76 3.73
C ARG A 38 11.95 -14.31 3.54
N MET A 39 12.20 -13.11 3.02
CA MET A 39 13.55 -12.57 2.82
C MET A 39 14.33 -12.47 4.13
N ASN A 40 13.67 -12.12 5.23
CA ASN A 40 14.28 -12.11 6.56
C ASN A 40 14.60 -13.53 7.06
N THR A 41 13.70 -14.48 6.83
CA THR A 41 13.92 -15.89 7.19
C THR A 41 15.08 -16.52 6.43
N LEU A 42 15.26 -16.13 5.16
CA LEU A 42 16.39 -16.55 4.33
C LEU A 42 17.70 -15.82 4.67
N GLY A 43 17.69 -14.81 5.54
CA GLY A 43 18.86 -14.02 5.89
C GLY A 43 19.27 -12.97 4.85
N ILE A 44 18.46 -12.74 3.82
CA ILE A 44 18.72 -11.74 2.76
C ILE A 44 18.61 -10.31 3.32
N ILE A 45 17.68 -10.12 4.25
CA ILE A 45 17.55 -8.91 5.05
C ILE A 45 17.54 -9.26 6.54
N GLU A 46 17.92 -8.30 7.36
CA GLU A 46 17.93 -8.44 8.81
C GLU A 46 17.08 -7.35 9.45
N ASN A 47 16.69 -7.59 10.72
CA ASN A 47 15.92 -6.66 11.55
C ASN A 47 14.56 -6.29 10.95
N TYR A 48 13.94 -7.22 10.21
CA TYR A 48 12.53 -7.11 9.89
C TYR A 48 11.70 -7.73 11.02
N ASN A 49 10.88 -6.92 11.68
CA ASN A 49 9.93 -7.38 12.68
C ASN A 49 8.51 -7.43 12.07
N SER A 50 7.97 -8.65 11.95
CA SER A 50 6.61 -8.91 11.43
C SER A 50 5.50 -8.47 12.39
N PHE A 51 5.81 -8.25 13.67
CA PHE A 51 4.86 -7.70 14.65
C PHE A 51 4.73 -6.17 14.57
N GLU A 52 5.60 -5.51 13.78
CA GLU A 52 5.59 -4.05 13.59
C GLU A 52 5.00 -3.70 12.21
N ILE A 53 3.75 -4.09 11.99
CA ILE A 53 2.96 -3.72 10.81
C ILE A 53 1.72 -2.90 11.23
N PRO A 54 1.19 -2.00 10.39
CA PRO A 54 1.65 -1.67 9.04
C PRO A 54 2.96 -0.88 9.05
N LYS A 55 3.79 -1.12 8.04
CA LYS A 55 5.00 -0.33 7.74
C LYS A 55 4.70 0.74 6.72
N THR A 56 5.48 1.81 6.77
CA THR A 56 5.38 2.86 5.77
C THR A 56 5.94 2.40 4.43
N ARG A 57 5.47 2.97 3.32
CA ARG A 57 6.03 2.68 1.99
C ARG A 57 7.54 2.97 1.94
N LYS A 58 7.99 4.04 2.61
CA LYS A 58 9.41 4.39 2.73
C LYS A 58 10.23 3.32 3.45
N ASP A 59 9.71 2.76 4.55
CA ASP A 59 10.37 1.67 5.26
C ASP A 59 10.49 0.43 4.38
N ILE A 60 9.41 0.08 3.67
CA ILE A 60 9.38 -1.05 2.73
C ILE A 60 10.40 -0.86 1.61
N SER A 61 10.46 0.32 0.98
CA SER A 61 11.49 0.63 -0.03
C SER A 61 12.90 0.47 0.52
N GLY A 62 13.13 0.82 1.79
CA GLY A 62 14.40 0.58 2.48
C GLY A 62 14.79 -0.91 2.52
N TYR A 63 13.82 -1.81 2.74
CA TYR A 63 14.07 -3.26 2.67
C TYR A 63 14.25 -3.75 1.22
N LEU A 64 13.43 -3.28 0.28
CA LEU A 64 13.55 -3.63 -1.14
C LEU A 64 14.94 -3.28 -1.71
N ILE A 65 15.52 -2.14 -1.32
CA ILE A 65 16.88 -1.75 -1.71
C ILE A 65 17.91 -2.78 -1.20
N LYS A 66 17.77 -3.28 0.03
CA LYS A 66 18.67 -4.30 0.57
C LYS A 66 18.54 -5.61 -0.19
N ILE A 67 17.31 -6.06 -0.43
CA ILE A 67 17.02 -7.28 -1.20
C ILE A 67 17.60 -7.17 -2.63
N TYR A 68 17.42 -6.03 -3.29
CA TYR A 68 17.94 -5.79 -4.64
C TYR A 68 19.47 -5.86 -4.73
N LYS A 69 20.18 -5.41 -3.70
CA LYS A 69 21.64 -5.54 -3.63
C LYS A 69 22.10 -6.99 -3.55
N ASN A 70 21.32 -7.85 -2.90
CA ASN A 70 21.57 -9.27 -2.73
C ASN A 70 20.78 -10.15 -3.72
N ARG A 71 20.27 -9.58 -4.82
CA ARG A 71 19.36 -10.28 -5.76
C ARG A 71 19.97 -11.53 -6.42
N GLU A 72 21.29 -11.65 -6.43
CA GLU A 72 22.00 -12.81 -6.97
C GLU A 72 21.82 -14.07 -6.11
N GLU A 73 21.41 -13.91 -4.85
CA GLU A 73 21.09 -15.00 -3.93
C GLU A 73 19.64 -15.48 -4.04
N LEU A 74 18.80 -14.78 -4.82
CA LEU A 74 17.39 -15.09 -4.97
C LEU A 74 17.14 -16.16 -6.01
N ASP A 75 16.17 -17.03 -5.74
CA ASP A 75 15.62 -17.90 -6.77
C ASP A 75 14.79 -17.08 -7.80
N ILE A 76 14.42 -17.73 -8.90
CA ILE A 76 13.71 -17.06 -10.00
C ILE A 76 12.33 -16.53 -9.59
N ILE A 77 11.65 -17.19 -8.63
CA ILE A 77 10.33 -16.78 -8.18
C ILE A 77 10.45 -15.53 -7.31
N ASP A 78 11.39 -15.53 -6.37
CA ASP A 78 11.67 -14.40 -5.48
C ASP A 78 12.21 -13.19 -6.26
N LEU A 79 12.99 -13.43 -7.32
CA LEU A 79 13.46 -12.38 -8.22
C LEU A 79 12.32 -11.75 -9.03
N ASN A 80 11.36 -12.55 -9.49
CA ASN A 80 10.18 -12.03 -10.19
C ASN A 80 9.33 -11.18 -9.25
N LYS A 81 9.07 -11.65 -8.02
CA LYS A 81 8.37 -10.86 -7.00
C LYS A 81 9.11 -9.56 -6.68
N LEU A 82 10.43 -9.62 -6.55
CA LEU A 82 11.24 -8.41 -6.38
C LEU A 82 10.98 -7.42 -7.52
N SER A 83 11.01 -7.90 -8.77
CA SER A 83 10.77 -7.06 -9.93
C SER A 83 9.42 -6.37 -9.88
N ASP A 84 8.36 -7.10 -9.51
CA ASP A 84 7.01 -6.56 -9.37
C ASP A 84 6.96 -5.47 -8.28
N PHE A 85 7.55 -5.71 -7.11
CA PHE A 85 7.61 -4.70 -6.05
C PHE A 85 8.48 -3.49 -6.41
N ILE A 86 9.56 -3.66 -7.16
CA ILE A 86 10.36 -2.53 -7.65
C ILE A 86 9.57 -1.66 -8.65
N ILE A 87 8.63 -2.26 -9.39
CA ILE A 87 7.71 -1.54 -10.27
C ILE A 87 6.68 -0.77 -9.41
N GLU A 88 6.06 -1.43 -8.44
CA GLU A 88 5.03 -0.81 -7.57
C GLU A 88 5.58 0.31 -6.67
N PHE A 89 6.82 0.17 -6.18
CA PHE A 89 7.48 1.15 -5.29
C PHE A 89 8.42 2.11 -6.05
N GLU A 90 8.28 2.21 -7.38
CA GLU A 90 9.14 3.05 -8.22
C GLU A 90 9.25 4.48 -7.68
N TYR A 91 8.12 5.08 -7.30
CA TYR A 91 8.09 6.45 -6.82
C TYR A 91 8.93 6.64 -5.55
N GLU A 92 8.81 5.74 -4.57
CA GLU A 92 9.60 5.81 -3.34
C GLU A 92 11.09 5.49 -3.55
N LEU A 93 11.42 4.68 -4.56
CA LEU A 93 12.79 4.27 -4.86
C LEU A 93 13.55 5.29 -5.71
N CYS A 94 12.88 5.88 -6.69
CA CYS A 94 13.51 6.66 -7.75
C CYS A 94 12.89 8.05 -7.94
N THR A 95 11.76 8.38 -7.30
CA THR A 95 10.97 9.60 -7.52
C THR A 95 10.48 9.77 -8.97
N THR A 96 10.38 8.66 -9.70
CA THR A 96 9.90 8.58 -11.10
C THR A 96 8.60 7.80 -11.19
N LEU A 97 7.91 7.92 -12.33
CA LEU A 97 6.66 7.23 -12.64
C LEU A 97 6.69 6.60 -14.05
N GLU A 98 7.86 6.15 -14.52
CA GLU A 98 8.08 5.60 -15.85
C GLU A 98 7.54 4.16 -15.98
N LYS A 99 7.56 3.41 -14.88
CA LYS A 99 7.11 2.01 -14.77
C LYS A 99 5.65 1.89 -14.34
N SER A 100 4.93 3.00 -14.31
CA SER A 100 3.48 3.02 -14.05
C SER A 100 2.72 3.56 -15.26
N GLU A 101 1.40 3.37 -15.29
CA GLU A 101 0.47 3.95 -16.26
C GLU A 101 -0.76 4.49 -15.55
N SER A 102 -1.56 5.29 -16.25
CA SER A 102 -2.84 5.77 -15.75
C SER A 102 -3.94 5.63 -16.78
N LEU A 103 -5.11 5.21 -16.32
CA LEU A 103 -6.30 5.14 -17.17
C LEU A 103 -6.72 6.54 -17.64
N ILE A 104 -6.76 7.52 -16.73
CA ILE A 104 -7.21 8.89 -17.01
C ILE A 104 -5.95 9.77 -17.21
N PRO A 105 -5.92 10.66 -18.22
CA PRO A 105 -7.05 11.12 -19.04
C PRO A 105 -7.32 10.36 -20.34
N ASN A 106 -6.46 9.43 -20.75
CA ASN A 106 -6.49 8.88 -22.11
C ASN A 106 -7.54 7.78 -22.32
N TRP A 107 -8.08 7.21 -21.25
CA TRP A 107 -8.99 6.06 -21.25
C TRP A 107 -8.48 4.87 -22.06
N ASP A 108 -7.16 4.71 -22.12
CA ASP A 108 -6.54 3.60 -22.84
C ASP A 108 -6.53 2.34 -21.99
N PHE A 109 -7.49 1.44 -22.21
CA PHE A 109 -7.61 0.18 -21.49
C PHE A 109 -6.53 -0.84 -21.83
N ASN A 110 -5.67 -0.60 -22.83
CA ASN A 110 -4.52 -1.47 -23.09
C ASN A 110 -3.52 -1.50 -21.93
N TYR A 111 -3.54 -0.48 -21.05
CA TYR A 111 -2.73 -0.47 -19.82
C TYR A 111 -3.02 -1.65 -18.87
N LEU A 112 -4.21 -2.25 -18.94
CA LEU A 112 -4.58 -3.41 -18.11
C LEU A 112 -3.74 -4.65 -18.45
N LEU A 113 -3.22 -4.73 -19.67
CA LEU A 113 -2.50 -5.88 -20.20
C LEU A 113 -0.98 -5.75 -20.06
N ASN A 114 -0.46 -4.58 -19.70
CA ASN A 114 0.98 -4.36 -19.59
C ASN A 114 1.50 -4.73 -18.19
N ALA A 115 2.82 -4.87 -18.08
CA ALA A 115 3.49 -5.21 -16.81
C ALA A 115 3.77 -3.99 -15.91
N LYS A 116 3.29 -2.79 -16.27
CA LYS A 116 3.49 -1.58 -15.48
C LYS A 116 2.51 -1.52 -14.31
N ASP A 117 2.85 -0.74 -13.29
CA ASP A 117 1.91 -0.45 -12.20
C ASP A 117 0.73 0.39 -12.72
N LYS A 118 -0.46 0.17 -12.18
CA LYS A 118 -1.72 0.61 -12.77
C LYS A 118 -2.46 1.54 -11.82
N PHE A 119 -2.61 2.80 -12.24
CA PHE A 119 -3.39 3.80 -11.50
C PHE A 119 -4.63 4.20 -12.30
N LEU A 120 -5.68 4.66 -11.62
CA LEU A 120 -6.74 5.44 -12.29
C LEU A 120 -6.18 6.80 -12.73
N TYR A 121 -5.40 7.43 -11.85
CA TYR A 121 -4.70 8.68 -12.11
C TYR A 121 -3.42 8.75 -11.28
N LYS A 122 -2.35 9.29 -11.86
CA LYS A 122 -1.09 9.55 -11.18
C LYS A 122 -0.54 10.93 -11.56
N TYR A 123 0.16 11.54 -10.61
CA TYR A 123 0.87 12.79 -10.80
C TYR A 123 2.07 12.84 -9.85
N SER A 124 3.18 13.37 -10.34
CA SER A 124 4.32 13.77 -9.51
C SER A 124 5.03 14.97 -10.13
N ASP A 125 5.62 15.82 -9.29
CA ASP A 125 6.47 16.93 -9.71
C ASP A 125 7.90 16.82 -9.15
N LEU A 126 8.77 17.74 -9.57
CA LEU A 126 10.16 17.83 -9.11
C LEU A 126 10.29 18.31 -7.65
N ASN A 127 9.22 18.81 -7.04
CA ASN A 127 9.20 19.27 -5.66
C ASN A 127 8.70 18.18 -4.69
N ASN A 128 8.71 16.92 -5.11
CA ASN A 128 8.21 15.78 -4.32
C ASN A 128 6.74 15.93 -3.89
N THR A 129 5.96 16.61 -4.71
CA THR A 129 4.49 16.57 -4.65
C THR A 129 4.00 15.42 -5.50
N SER A 130 3.11 14.60 -4.95
CA SER A 130 2.54 13.44 -5.65
C SER A 130 1.07 13.26 -5.33
N LEU A 131 0.35 12.66 -6.28
CA LEU A 131 -1.03 12.24 -6.13
C LEU A 131 -1.25 10.94 -6.91
N PHE A 132 -1.82 9.96 -6.24
CA PHE A 132 -2.14 8.65 -6.79
C PHE A 132 -3.59 8.32 -6.46
N VAL A 133 -4.32 7.86 -7.46
CA VAL A 133 -5.70 7.42 -7.34
C VAL A 133 -5.80 6.02 -7.90
N ASN A 134 -6.29 5.09 -7.09
CA ASN A 134 -6.42 3.68 -7.43
C ASN A 134 -7.87 3.21 -7.29
N PHE A 135 -8.25 2.28 -8.16
CA PHE A 135 -9.41 1.43 -7.93
C PHE A 135 -8.96 0.27 -7.05
N VAL A 136 -9.74 -0.04 -6.01
CA VAL A 136 -9.48 -1.18 -5.13
C VAL A 136 -10.62 -2.17 -5.29
N GLY A 137 -10.28 -3.44 -5.54
CA GLY A 137 -11.26 -4.52 -5.72
C GLY A 137 -10.78 -5.82 -5.12
N LYS A 138 -11.70 -6.59 -4.52
CA LYS A 138 -11.44 -7.94 -4.02
C LYS A 138 -12.64 -8.84 -4.27
N LEU A 139 -12.37 -10.07 -4.71
CA LEU A 139 -13.35 -11.13 -4.88
C LEU A 139 -12.87 -12.36 -4.11
N ASP A 140 -13.70 -12.88 -3.21
CA ASP A 140 -13.43 -14.10 -2.45
C ASP A 140 -14.51 -15.14 -2.77
N TYR A 141 -14.11 -16.35 -3.17
CA TYR A 141 -15.01 -17.48 -3.38
C TYR A 141 -14.94 -18.42 -2.17
N LEU A 142 -16.08 -18.62 -1.52
CA LEU A 142 -16.24 -19.48 -0.37
C LEU A 142 -17.01 -20.73 -0.77
N ASN A 143 -16.50 -21.88 -0.34
CA ASN A 143 -17.17 -23.16 -0.49
C ASN A 143 -17.04 -23.95 0.80
N GLN A 144 -18.16 -24.40 1.35
CA GLN A 144 -18.20 -25.25 2.51
C GLN A 144 -19.07 -26.47 2.22
N SER A 145 -18.47 -27.64 2.40
CA SER A 145 -19.16 -28.93 2.39
C SER A 145 -19.18 -29.45 3.81
N THR A 146 -20.38 -29.63 4.35
CA THR A 146 -20.62 -30.35 5.61
C THR A 146 -21.46 -31.58 5.27
N ASP A 147 -21.40 -32.65 6.07
CA ASP A 147 -21.89 -34.01 5.78
C ASP A 147 -23.17 -34.17 4.93
N ASN A 148 -24.09 -33.18 4.90
CA ASN A 148 -25.28 -33.17 4.02
C ASN A 148 -25.62 -31.83 3.34
N LYS A 149 -24.74 -30.82 3.37
CA LYS A 149 -25.01 -29.50 2.76
C LYS A 149 -23.75 -28.93 2.11
N ASN A 150 -23.87 -28.61 0.83
CA ASN A 150 -22.89 -27.82 0.10
C ASN A 150 -23.41 -26.38 0.03
N GLN A 151 -22.60 -25.44 0.50
CA GLN A 151 -22.89 -24.02 0.49
C GLN A 151 -21.75 -23.31 -0.23
N SER A 152 -22.12 -22.36 -1.09
CA SER A 152 -21.15 -21.48 -1.72
C SER A 152 -21.61 -20.03 -1.62
N SER A 153 -20.64 -19.14 -1.50
CA SER A 153 -20.86 -17.70 -1.47
C SER A 153 -19.69 -16.99 -2.14
N ILE A 154 -19.99 -15.89 -2.82
CA ILE A 154 -19.00 -14.96 -3.36
C ILE A 154 -19.10 -13.69 -2.54
N LEU A 155 -18.00 -13.30 -1.91
CA LEU A 155 -17.85 -11.99 -1.30
C LEU A 155 -17.17 -11.06 -2.31
N TYR A 156 -17.68 -9.83 -2.43
CA TYR A 156 -17.09 -8.82 -3.29
C TYR A 156 -16.96 -7.51 -2.55
N ARG A 157 -15.81 -6.86 -2.72
CA ARG A 157 -15.51 -5.54 -2.15
C ARG A 157 -14.90 -4.67 -3.23
N PHE A 158 -15.34 -3.44 -3.34
CA PHE A 158 -14.83 -2.47 -4.30
C PHE A 158 -14.75 -1.08 -3.67
N GLY A 159 -13.90 -0.23 -4.22
CA GLY A 159 -13.61 1.05 -3.63
C GLY A 159 -12.55 1.84 -4.37
N GLY A 160 -12.09 2.88 -3.70
CA GLY A 160 -11.05 3.76 -4.20
C GLY A 160 -10.04 4.08 -3.11
N GLU A 161 -8.79 4.21 -3.53
CA GLU A 161 -7.71 4.70 -2.70
C GLU A 161 -7.15 5.98 -3.32
N ILE A 162 -6.94 6.99 -2.49
CA ILE A 162 -6.29 8.24 -2.84
C ILE A 162 -5.13 8.44 -1.87
N ARG A 163 -3.93 8.62 -2.41
CA ARG A 163 -2.73 8.88 -1.61
C ARG A 163 -1.82 9.88 -2.28
N GLY A 164 -0.91 10.47 -1.51
CA GLY A 164 0.07 11.39 -2.06
C GLY A 164 0.84 12.15 -1.00
N SER A 165 1.68 13.07 -1.48
CA SER A 165 2.53 13.94 -0.67
C SER A 165 2.50 15.36 -1.21
N LEU A 166 2.65 16.33 -0.32
CA LEU A 166 2.89 17.73 -0.66
C LEU A 166 4.27 18.13 -0.13
N LEU A 167 5.16 18.52 -1.04
CA LEU A 167 6.51 19.02 -0.74
C LEU A 167 7.37 18.10 0.17
N ASP A 168 7.15 16.78 0.12
CA ASP A 168 7.74 15.79 1.05
C ASP A 168 7.52 16.10 2.55
N LYS A 169 6.55 16.98 2.86
CA LYS A 169 6.27 17.46 4.22
C LYS A 169 4.94 16.96 4.76
N VAL A 170 3.94 16.82 3.89
CA VAL A 170 2.60 16.41 4.29
C VAL A 170 2.14 15.30 3.38
N GLY A 171 2.12 14.07 3.89
CA GLY A 171 1.47 12.95 3.23
C GLY A 171 -0.02 12.89 3.55
N PHE A 172 -0.80 12.28 2.65
CA PHE A 172 -2.21 12.00 2.87
C PHE A 172 -2.56 10.63 2.30
N TYR A 173 -3.52 9.98 2.94
CA TYR A 173 -4.03 8.66 2.55
C TYR A 173 -5.51 8.56 2.91
N VAL A 174 -6.33 8.21 1.93
CA VAL A 174 -7.75 7.95 2.08
C VAL A 174 -8.08 6.68 1.33
N ASN A 175 -8.67 5.71 2.02
CA ASN A 175 -9.15 4.47 1.42
C ASN A 175 -10.60 4.27 1.82
N THR A 176 -11.46 4.06 0.82
CA THR A 176 -12.88 3.81 1.01
C THR A 176 -13.27 2.58 0.23
N THR A 177 -13.81 1.58 0.91
CA THR A 177 -14.32 0.37 0.29
C THR A 177 -15.72 0.06 0.80
N ASN A 178 -16.54 -0.52 -0.08
CA ASN A 178 -17.83 -1.09 0.26
C ASN A 178 -17.90 -2.50 -0.30
N GLY A 179 -18.65 -3.38 0.36
CA GLY A 179 -18.71 -4.79 -0.01
C GLY A 179 -20.08 -5.39 0.26
N SER A 180 -20.32 -6.51 -0.40
CA SER A 180 -21.54 -7.30 -0.26
C SER A 180 -21.24 -8.75 -0.66
N PHE A 181 -22.26 -9.60 -0.69
CA PHE A 181 -22.13 -11.01 -1.01
C PHE A 181 -23.22 -11.47 -1.98
N SER A 182 -22.98 -12.63 -2.61
CA SER A 182 -23.95 -13.37 -3.41
C SER A 182 -23.84 -14.85 -3.09
N GLY A 183 -24.98 -15.54 -2.89
CA GLY A 183 -25.01 -16.96 -2.50
C GLY A 183 -25.50 -17.18 -1.07
N ASP A 184 -24.94 -18.17 -0.38
CA ASP A 184 -25.37 -18.54 0.97
C ASP A 184 -24.97 -17.48 2.01
N LYS A 185 -25.98 -16.89 2.65
CA LYS A 185 -25.81 -15.79 3.61
C LYS A 185 -25.15 -16.22 4.92
N ASP A 186 -25.40 -17.44 5.37
CA ASP A 186 -24.84 -17.93 6.63
C ASP A 186 -23.35 -18.23 6.45
N LEU A 187 -22.98 -18.78 5.29
CA LEU A 187 -21.59 -18.92 4.88
C LEU A 187 -20.92 -17.56 4.66
N ALA A 188 -21.59 -16.57 4.06
CA ALA A 188 -21.01 -15.24 3.90
C ALA A 188 -20.67 -14.57 5.24
N ARG A 189 -21.56 -14.74 6.24
CA ARG A 189 -21.43 -14.14 7.58
C ARG A 189 -20.32 -14.76 8.42
N SER A 190 -19.95 -16.00 8.20
CA SER A 190 -18.86 -16.62 8.97
C SER A 190 -17.47 -16.10 8.57
N PHE A 191 -17.37 -15.32 7.48
CA PHE A 191 -16.13 -14.76 6.94
C PHE A 191 -16.12 -13.23 6.85
N SER A 192 -17.16 -12.55 7.36
CA SER A 192 -17.29 -11.08 7.44
C SER A 192 -17.05 -10.56 8.86
#